data_AF-A0A1Q9T5D4-F1
#
_entry.id   AF-A0A1Q9T5D4-F1
#
_cell.length_a   1.000
_cell.length_b   1.000
_cell.length_c   1.000
_cell.angle_alpha   90.00
_cell.angle_beta   90.00
_cell.angle_gamma   90.00
#
_symmetry.space_group_name_H-M   'P 1'
#
loop_
_entity.id
_entity.type
_entity.pdbx_description
1 polymer ?
#
loop_
_entity_poly.entity_id
_entity_poly.type
_entity_poly.pdbx_seq_one_letter_code
_entity_poly.pdbx_strand_id
1 'polypeptide(L)' 'MNTDQNDRMSPEQEHAFYAEPENQEPQGPPQRRKRPLSAPVPVRFPADLLEEVKRAAESDDRSVSAWIRRAVEHELSRPA' A
#
# COMPACT_ATOMS: atom_id res chain seq x y z
N MET A 1 19.31 9.87 -23.54
CA MET A 1 18.24 8.88 -23.81
C MET A 1 16.97 9.47 -23.22
N ASN A 2 15.99 9.74 -24.07
CA ASN A 2 14.85 10.61 -23.79
C ASN A 2 13.93 10.02 -22.71
N THR A 3 13.77 10.75 -21.61
CA THR A 3 12.69 10.65 -20.64
C THR A 3 11.46 11.38 -21.18
N ASP A 4 10.26 10.96 -20.76
CA ASP A 4 8.96 11.62 -20.97
C ASP A 4 8.25 11.49 -22.33
N GLN A 5 7.82 10.26 -22.64
CA GLN A 5 6.53 10.03 -23.31
C GLN A 5 5.77 9.03 -22.43
N ASN A 6 5.27 9.49 -21.27
CA ASN A 6 4.20 8.79 -20.58
C ASN A 6 2.93 9.00 -21.42
N ASP A 7 2.82 8.22 -22.49
CA ASP A 7 1.59 8.06 -23.23
C ASP A 7 0.55 7.57 -22.21
N ARG A 8 -0.42 8.41 -21.88
CA ARG A 8 -1.39 8.13 -20.81
C ARG A 8 -2.34 7.06 -21.31
N MET A 9 -1.92 5.80 -21.25
CA MET A 9 -2.79 4.65 -21.46
C MET A 9 -3.90 4.69 -20.41
N SER A 10 -5.12 4.38 -20.84
CA SER A 10 -6.19 4.10 -19.89
C SER A 10 -5.88 2.81 -19.13
N PRO A 11 -6.49 2.56 -17.95
CA PRO A 11 -6.30 1.32 -17.22
C PRO A 11 -6.60 0.05 -18.06
N GLU A 12 -7.56 0.14 -18.97
CA GLU A 12 -7.92 -0.96 -19.87
C GLU A 12 -6.85 -1.20 -20.94
N GLN A 13 -6.25 -0.13 -21.46
CA GLN A 13 -5.14 -0.20 -22.42
C GLN A 13 -3.88 -0.74 -21.75
N GLU A 14 -3.58 -0.34 -20.51
CA GLU A 14 -2.49 -0.91 -19.73
C GLU A 14 -2.70 -2.41 -19.48
N HIS A 15 -3.92 -2.81 -19.10
CA HIS A 15 -4.24 -4.22 -18.89
C HIS A 15 -4.07 -5.04 -20.18
N ALA A 16 -4.50 -4.50 -21.33
CA ALA A 16 -4.31 -5.15 -22.63
C ALA A 16 -2.83 -5.25 -23.02
N PHE A 17 -2.04 -4.18 -22.78
CA PHE A 17 -0.61 -4.14 -23.06
C PHE A 17 0.14 -5.23 -22.27
N TYR A 18 -0.15 -5.39 -20.98
CA TYR A 18 0.47 -6.43 -20.15
C TYR A 18 -0.12 -7.84 -20.34
N ALA A 19 -1.13 -8.03 -21.21
CA ALA A 19 -1.62 -9.37 -21.55
C ALA A 19 -0.60 -10.15 -22.41
N GLU A 20 0.27 -9.44 -23.14
CA GLU A 20 1.36 -10.02 -23.93
C GLU A 20 2.55 -10.36 -23.01
N PRO A 21 3.05 -11.61 -22.99
CA PRO A 21 4.13 -12.03 -22.07
C PRO A 21 5.42 -11.23 -22.20
N GLU A 22 5.76 -10.77 -23.41
CA GLU A 22 6.95 -9.97 -23.69
C GLU A 22 6.93 -8.60 -22.98
N ASN A 23 5.75 -8.04 -22.72
CA ASN A 23 5.59 -6.78 -22.01
C ASN A 23 5.67 -6.95 -20.48
N GLN A 24 5.74 -8.19 -19.98
CA GLN A 24 5.89 -8.48 -18.55
C GLN A 24 7.36 -8.57 -18.10
N GLU A 25 8.32 -8.35 -19.01
CA GLU A 25 9.73 -8.32 -18.65
C GLU A 25 10.04 -7.09 -17.78
N PRO A 26 10.63 -7.28 -16.58
CA PRO A 26 11.01 -6.18 -15.71
C PRO A 26 11.95 -5.21 -16.43
N GLN A 27 11.51 -3.97 -16.55
CA GLN A 27 12.30 -2.95 -17.21
C GLN A 27 13.40 -2.43 -16.28
N GLY A 28 14.64 -2.47 -16.76
CA GLY A 28 15.81 -1.92 -16.07
C GLY A 28 16.49 -2.84 -15.07
N PRO A 29 17.58 -2.39 -14.44
CA PRO A 29 18.33 -3.21 -13.50
C PRO A 29 17.53 -3.44 -12.21
N PRO A 30 17.67 -4.61 -11.56
CA PRO A 30 16.98 -4.92 -10.32
C PRO A 30 17.37 -3.91 -9.22
N GLN A 31 16.38 -3.22 -8.66
CA GLN A 31 16.60 -2.33 -7.52
C GLN A 31 16.38 -3.07 -6.20
N ARG A 32 17.42 -3.07 -5.34
CA ARG A 32 17.28 -3.54 -3.96
C ARG A 32 16.81 -2.39 -3.07
N ARG A 33 15.83 -2.64 -2.19
CA ARG A 33 15.44 -1.65 -1.17
C ARG A 33 16.66 -1.30 -0.31
N LYS A 34 16.92 0.01 -0.15
CA LYS A 34 18.05 0.53 0.65
C LYS A 34 17.89 0.28 2.15
N ARG A 35 16.66 0.15 2.64
CA ARG A 35 16.35 -0.09 4.05
C ARG A 35 15.43 -1.31 4.20
N PRO A 36 15.67 -2.16 5.22
CA PRO A 36 14.73 -3.22 5.56
C PRO A 36 13.39 -2.61 5.97
N LEU A 37 12.31 -3.37 5.77
CA LEU A 37 11.03 -3.07 6.42
C LEU A 37 11.25 -3.08 7.94
N SER A 38 10.57 -2.18 8.66
CA SER A 38 10.55 -2.25 10.11
C SER A 38 9.95 -3.59 10.55
N ALA A 39 10.52 -4.16 11.62
CA ALA A 39 9.99 -5.39 12.19
C ALA A 39 8.52 -5.15 12.64
N PRO A 40 7.58 -6.04 12.27
CA PRO A 40 6.21 -5.91 12.73
C PRO A 40 6.14 -6.13 14.25
N VAL A 41 5.38 -5.27 14.93
CA VAL A 41 5.09 -5.43 16.37
C VAL A 41 3.76 -6.15 16.51
N PRO A 42 3.70 -7.37 17.08
CA PRO A 42 2.46 -8.09 17.26
C PRO A 42 1.63 -7.46 18.39
N VAL A 43 0.40 -7.05 18.07
CA VAL A 43 -0.59 -6.57 19.04
C VAL A 43 -1.76 -7.55 19.07
N ARG A 44 -2.17 -7.96 20.27
CA ARG A 44 -3.31 -8.86 20.48
C ARG A 44 -4.56 -8.02 20.69
N PHE A 45 -5.57 -8.24 19.87
CA PHE A 45 -6.91 -7.69 20.08
C PHE A 45 -7.89 -8.82 20.43
N PRO A 46 -8.89 -8.56 21.29
CA PRO A 46 -10.10 -9.37 21.32
C PRO A 46 -10.71 -9.48 19.92
N ALA A 47 -11.34 -10.61 19.61
CA ALA A 47 -11.88 -10.87 18.28
C ALA A 47 -12.89 -9.78 17.85
N ASP A 48 -13.78 -9.39 18.75
CA ASP A 48 -14.82 -8.38 18.47
C ASP A 48 -14.19 -7.03 18.12
N LEU A 49 -13.17 -6.61 18.87
CA LEU A 49 -12.43 -5.38 18.60
C LEU A 49 -11.67 -5.45 17.28
N LEU A 50 -11.09 -6.60 16.94
CA LEU A 50 -10.40 -6.77 15.66
C LEU A 50 -11.37 -6.60 14.48
N GLU A 51 -12.60 -7.11 14.58
CA GLU A 51 -13.62 -6.93 13.55
C GLU A 51 -14.09 -5.47 13.44
N GLU A 52 -14.21 -4.76 14.55
CA GLU A 52 -14.49 -3.32 14.54
C GLU A 52 -13.39 -2.52 13.85
N VAL A 53 -12.12 -2.82 14.15
CA VAL A 53 -10.97 -2.18 13.52
C VAL A 53 -10.95 -2.45 12.00
N LYS A 54 -11.26 -3.67 11.57
CA LYS A 54 -11.36 -4.01 10.14
C LYS A 54 -12.44 -3.19 9.45
N ARG A 55 -13.64 -3.11 10.03
CA ARG A 55 -14.76 -2.32 9.50
C ARG A 55 -14.43 -0.84 9.40
N ALA A 56 -13.78 -0.29 10.42
CA ALA A 56 -13.36 1.11 10.42
C ALA A 56 -12.29 1.40 9.34
N ALA A 57 -11.33 0.48 9.14
CA ALA A 57 -10.32 0.60 8.10
C ALA A 57 -10.93 0.54 6.69
N GLU A 58 -11.88 -0.38 6.47
CA GLU A 58 -12.61 -0.51 5.20
C GLU A 58 -13.44 0.74 4.89
N SER A 59 -14.17 1.27 5.88
CA SER A 59 -14.94 2.52 5.74
C SER A 59 -14.08 3.73 5.37
N ASP A 60 -12.79 3.69 5.70
CA ASP A 60 -11.82 4.75 5.44
C ASP A 60 -11.02 4.53 4.14
N ASP A 61 -11.30 3.45 3.40
CA ASP A 61 -10.54 2.98 2.24
C ASP A 61 -9.04 2.81 2.55
N ARG A 62 -8.75 2.18 3.70
CA ARG A 62 -7.39 1.99 4.22
C ARG A 62 -7.14 0.54 4.61
N SER A 63 -5.87 0.15 4.56
CA SER A 63 -5.44 -1.08 5.23
C SER A 63 -5.53 -0.93 6.75
N VAL A 64 -5.77 -2.04 7.45
CA VAL A 64 -5.81 -2.08 8.93
C VAL A 64 -4.56 -1.47 9.57
N SER A 65 -3.36 -1.78 9.04
CA SER A 65 -2.11 -1.23 9.58
C SER A 65 -1.99 0.28 9.36
N ALA A 66 -2.45 0.80 8.23
CA ALA A 66 -2.46 2.24 7.97
C ALA A 66 -3.47 2.97 8.87
N TRP A 67 -4.65 2.38 9.05
CA TRP A 67 -5.69 2.91 9.92
C TRP A 67 -5.23 2.95 11.39
N ILE A 68 -4.69 1.86 11.93
CA ILE A 68 -4.15 1.82 13.30
C ILE A 68 -3.03 2.85 13.49
N ARG A 69 -2.10 2.96 12.54
CA ARG A 69 -0.98 3.91 12.65
C ARG A 69 -1.50 5.35 12.77
N ARG A 70 -2.46 5.72 11.93
CA ARG A 70 -3.14 7.02 11.97
C ARG A 70 -3.87 7.25 13.30
N ALA A 71 -4.58 6.24 13.80
CA ALA A 71 -5.29 6.34 15.08
C ALA A 71 -4.32 6.56 16.25
N VAL A 72 -3.19 5.85 16.28
CA VAL A 72 -2.13 6.03 17.29
C VAL A 72 -1.50 7.42 17.19
N GLU A 73 -1.16 7.88 15.98
CA GLU A 73 -0.64 9.24 15.77
C GLU A 73 -1.62 10.32 16.25
N HIS A 74 -2.92 10.13 15.97
CA HIS A 74 -3.97 11.04 16.42
C HIS A 74 -4.06 11.08 17.95
N GLU A 75 -4.09 9.92 18.61
CA GLU A 75 -4.19 9.84 20.07
C GLU A 75 -2.97 10.50 20.75
N LEU A 76 -1.76 10.27 20.24
CA LEU A 76 -0.53 10.88 20.75
C LEU A 76 -0.45 12.39 20.51
N SER A 77 -1.18 12.91 19.51
CA SER A 77 -1.25 14.34 19.23
C SER A 77 -2.27 15.09 20.10
N ARG A 78 -3.15 14.37 20.80
CA ARG A 78 -4.22 14.95 21.60
C ARG A 78 -3.66 15.48 22.94
N PRO A 79 -3.98 16.73 23.34
CA PRO A 79 -3.60 17.23 24.66
C PRO A 79 -4.33 16.43 25.76
N ALA A 80 -3.65 16.27 26.90
CA ALA A 80 -4.15 15.54 28.08
C ALA A 80 -5.32 16.26 28.78
#